data_AF-A0A7X7TRG5-F1
#
_entry.id   AF-A0A7X7TRG5-F1
#
_cell.length_a   1.000
_cell.length_b   1.000
_cell.length_c   1.000
_cell.angle_alpha   90.00
_cell.angle_beta   90.00
_cell.angle_gamma   90.00
#
_symmetry.space_group_name_H-M   'P 1'
#
loop_
_entity.id
_entity.type
_entity.pdbx_description
1 polymer ?
#
loop_
_entity_poly.entity_id
_entity_poly.type
_entity_poly.pdbx_seq_one_letter_code
_entity_poly.pdbx_strand_id
1 'polypeptide(L)'
;MSTNLAKRGDWVQVQLNILSPQERSTYLPEDTKKVPLQMRVKGFLVDEIASLGATVRIKTTTDRIISGILIDINPKYTHNFGEPVPELINAGVELRKLMEEIDSCDSSEGDGK
;
A
#
# COMPACT_ATOMS: atom_id res chain seq x y z
N MET A 1 15.45 17.04 -11.32
CA MET A 1 15.23 16.44 -12.65
C MET A 1 15.07 14.95 -12.44
N SER A 2 13.85 14.41 -12.50
CA SER A 2 13.65 12.97 -12.39
C SER A 2 14.24 12.32 -13.64
N THR A 3 15.30 11.54 -13.48
CA THR A 3 15.91 10.82 -14.60
C THR A 3 14.91 9.78 -15.07
N ASN A 4 14.31 9.97 -16.25
CA ASN A 4 13.35 9.03 -16.85
C ASN A 4 14.02 7.74 -17.37
N LEU A 5 15.31 7.55 -17.06
CA LEU A 5 16.18 6.51 -17.58
C LEU A 5 16.86 5.80 -16.41
N ALA A 6 16.59 4.50 -16.27
CA ALA A 6 17.26 3.62 -15.33
C ALA A 6 18.43 2.90 -16.02
N LYS A 7 19.43 2.54 -15.23
CA LYS A 7 20.59 1.73 -15.64
C LYS A 7 20.61 0.40 -14.91
N ARG A 8 21.32 -0.58 -15.45
CA ARG A 8 21.52 -1.88 -14.81
C ARG A 8 21.97 -1.70 -13.35
N GLY A 9 21.31 -2.40 -12.44
CA GLY A 9 21.57 -2.33 -11.01
C GLY A 9 20.81 -1.23 -10.27
N ASP A 10 20.09 -0.34 -10.95
CA ASP A 10 19.25 0.64 -10.28
C ASP A 10 18.06 -0.04 -9.58
N TRP A 11 17.69 0.51 -8.43
CA TRP A 11 16.50 0.10 -7.71
C TRP A 11 15.27 0.70 -8.37
N VAL A 12 14.40 -0.15 -8.91
CA VAL A 12 13.25 0.25 -9.71
C VAL A 12 11.98 -0.43 -9.25
N GLN A 13 10.83 0.12 -9.62
CA GLN A 13 9.52 -0.51 -9.43
C GLN A 13 8.92 -0.85 -10.78
N VAL A 14 8.50 -2.11 -10.95
CA VAL A 14 7.74 -2.54 -12.11
C VAL A 14 6.30 -2.85 -11.73
N GLN A 15 5.40 -2.66 -12.69
CA GLN A 15 4.00 -3.05 -12.61
C GLN A 15 3.71 -4.12 -13.65
N LEU A 16 2.96 -5.13 -13.27
CA LEU A 16 2.45 -6.14 -14.18
C LEU A 16 1.00 -6.50 -13.84
N ASN A 17 0.24 -6.86 -14.86
CA ASN A 17 -1.11 -7.40 -14.70
C ASN A 17 -0.97 -8.92 -14.49
N ILE A 18 -1.42 -9.41 -13.34
CA ILE A 18 -1.39 -10.83 -13.00
C ILE A 18 -2.61 -11.55 -13.56
N LEU A 19 -3.79 -10.92 -13.42
CA LEU A 19 -5.05 -11.43 -13.96
C LEU A 19 -5.79 -10.29 -14.64
N SER A 20 -6.26 -10.54 -15.86
CA SER A 20 -7.27 -9.71 -16.51
C SER A 20 -8.62 -9.83 -15.75
N PRO A 21 -9.54 -8.86 -15.89
CA PRO A 21 -10.87 -8.94 -15.30
C PRO A 21 -11.60 -10.27 -15.57
N GLN A 22 -11.39 -10.85 -16.75
CA GLN A 22 -12.01 -12.10 -17.20
C GLN A 22 -11.45 -13.34 -16.51
N GLU A 23 -10.19 -13.28 -16.05
CA GLU A 23 -9.53 -14.37 -15.32
C GLU A 23 -9.79 -14.30 -13.80
N ARG A 24 -10.54 -13.29 -13.34
CA ARG A 24 -10.88 -13.13 -11.93
C ARG A 24 -12.00 -14.08 -11.50
N SER A 25 -11.96 -14.48 -10.23
CA SER A 25 -12.97 -15.36 -9.64
C SER A 25 -14.39 -14.79 -9.77
N THR A 26 -15.33 -15.67 -10.10
CA THR A 26 -16.76 -15.36 -10.20
C THR A 26 -17.40 -15.02 -8.85
N TYR A 27 -16.74 -15.33 -7.73
CA TYR A 27 -17.24 -15.07 -6.38
C TYR A 27 -16.88 -13.67 -5.85
N LEU A 28 -16.18 -12.84 -6.63
CA LEU A 28 -15.84 -11.48 -6.21
C LEU A 28 -17.05 -10.53 -6.30
N PRO A 29 -17.10 -9.45 -5.49
CA PRO A 29 -18.06 -8.38 -5.69
C PRO A 29 -17.94 -7.77 -7.10
N GLU A 30 -19.06 -7.31 -7.65
CA GLU A 30 -19.14 -6.82 -9.05
C GLU A 30 -18.13 -5.70 -9.34
N ASP A 31 -17.92 -4.79 -8.41
CA ASP A 31 -16.97 -3.68 -8.58
C ASP A 31 -15.53 -4.18 -8.64
N THR A 32 -15.23 -5.22 -7.86
CA THR A 32 -13.89 -5.82 -7.84
C THR A 32 -13.64 -6.65 -9.10
N LYS A 33 -14.64 -7.32 -9.66
CA LYS A 33 -14.49 -8.11 -10.90
C LYS A 33 -14.07 -7.27 -12.11
N LYS A 34 -14.54 -6.03 -12.20
CA LYS A 34 -14.34 -5.15 -13.37
C LYS A 34 -12.90 -4.66 -13.55
N VAL A 35 -12.07 -4.77 -12.53
CA VAL A 35 -10.68 -4.25 -12.55
C VAL A 35 -9.66 -5.38 -12.56
N PRO A 36 -8.53 -5.24 -13.27
CA PRO A 36 -7.47 -6.24 -13.30
C PRO A 36 -6.79 -6.39 -11.93
N LEU A 37 -6.24 -7.57 -11.66
CA LEU A 37 -5.32 -7.76 -10.54
C LEU A 37 -3.92 -7.33 -10.96
N GLN A 38 -3.44 -6.21 -10.42
CA GLN A 38 -2.11 -5.68 -10.70
C GLN A 38 -1.15 -5.97 -9.55
N MET A 39 0.08 -6.35 -9.88
CA MET A 39 1.19 -6.46 -8.94
C MET A 39 2.19 -5.35 -9.19
N ARG A 40 2.65 -4.70 -8.11
CA ARG A 40 3.78 -3.79 -8.12
C ARG A 40 4.88 -4.40 -7.30
N VAL A 41 6.06 -4.52 -7.87
CA VAL A 41 7.21 -5.16 -7.22
C VAL A 41 8.45 -4.33 -7.46
N LYS A 42 9.28 -4.23 -6.43
CA LYS A 42 10.56 -3.52 -6.47
C LYS A 42 11.69 -4.52 -6.64
N GLY A 43 12.74 -4.09 -7.33
CA GLY A 43 13.94 -4.90 -7.55
C GLY A 43 15.02 -4.12 -8.29
N PHE A 44 16.09 -4.82 -8.64
CA PHE A 44 17.22 -4.25 -9.37
C PHE A 44 17.05 -4.46 -10.88
N LEU A 45 17.26 -3.42 -11.69
CA LEU A 45 17.17 -3.53 -13.14
C LEU A 45 18.23 -4.50 -13.69
N VAL A 46 17.80 -5.43 -14.55
CA VAL A 46 18.67 -6.41 -15.20
C VAL A 46 19.15 -5.91 -16.57
N ASP A 47 18.32 -5.16 -17.28
CA ASP A 47 18.65 -4.61 -18.59
C ASP A 47 19.66 -3.45 -18.46
N GLU A 48 20.41 -3.16 -19.53
CA GLU A 48 21.49 -2.15 -19.47
C GLU A 48 20.96 -0.75 -19.21
N ILE A 49 19.91 -0.37 -19.94
CA ILE A 49 19.26 0.93 -19.89
C ILE A 49 17.76 0.72 -20.13
N ALA A 50 16.91 1.42 -19.40
CA ALA A 50 15.48 1.40 -19.64
C ALA A 50 14.82 2.75 -19.35
N SER A 51 13.82 3.12 -20.14
CA SER A 51 12.99 4.30 -19.89
C SER A 51 11.73 3.94 -19.11
N LEU A 52 11.19 4.90 -18.33
CA LEU A 52 9.86 4.77 -17.75
C LEU A 52 8.82 4.39 -18.82
N GLY A 53 7.93 3.47 -18.51
CA GLY A 53 6.91 2.93 -19.41
C GLY A 53 7.38 1.75 -20.28
N ALA A 54 8.67 1.44 -20.33
CA ALA A 54 9.18 0.29 -21.07
C ALA A 54 8.95 -1.03 -20.30
N THR A 55 8.80 -2.13 -21.03
CA THR A 55 8.86 -3.48 -20.47
C THR A 55 10.32 -3.83 -20.15
N VAL A 56 10.59 -4.14 -18.89
CA VAL A 56 11.95 -4.43 -18.40
C VAL A 56 11.96 -5.69 -17.55
N ARG A 57 13.15 -6.27 -17.37
CA ARG A 57 13.38 -7.34 -16.40
C ARG A 57 14.05 -6.79 -15.15
N ILE A 58 13.55 -7.22 -14.00
CA ILE A 58 14.13 -6.91 -12.69
C ILE A 58 14.50 -8.18 -11.94
N LYS A 59 15.51 -8.07 -11.09
CA LYS A 59 15.87 -9.09 -10.09
C LYS A 59 15.38 -8.63 -8.72
N THR A 60 14.44 -9.37 -8.16
CA THR A 60 13.93 -9.12 -6.80
C THR A 60 14.97 -9.45 -5.73
N THR A 61 14.74 -8.98 -4.49
CA THR A 61 15.61 -9.28 -3.34
C THR A 61 15.66 -10.77 -2.98
N THR A 62 14.69 -11.57 -3.44
CA THR A 62 14.66 -13.03 -3.29
C THR A 62 15.17 -13.75 -4.55
N ASP A 63 16.01 -13.10 -5.35
CA ASP A 63 16.65 -13.63 -6.56
C ASP A 63 15.72 -14.08 -7.71
N ARG A 64 14.43 -13.72 -7.68
CA ARG A 64 13.50 -14.00 -8.79
C ARG A 64 13.64 -12.95 -9.89
N ILE A 65 13.60 -13.39 -11.15
CA ILE A 65 13.53 -12.51 -12.33
C ILE A 65 12.07 -12.31 -12.73
N ILE A 66 11.64 -11.06 -12.80
CA ILE A 66 10.26 -10.68 -13.15
C ILE A 66 10.32 -9.68 -14.30
N SER A 67 9.43 -9.84 -15.28
CA SER A 67 9.21 -8.88 -16.37
C SER A 67 7.98 -8.03 -16.09
N GLY A 68 8.07 -6.72 -16.32
CA GLY A 68 6.96 -5.79 -16.11
C GLY A 68 7.24 -4.41 -16.67
N ILE A 69 6.25 -3.53 -16.62
CA ILE A 69 6.38 -2.14 -17.05
C ILE A 69 7.10 -1.34 -15.98
N LEU A 70 8.20 -0.68 -16.34
CA LEU A 70 8.93 0.22 -15.45
C LEU A 70 8.07 1.44 -15.12
N ILE A 71 7.65 1.58 -13.86
CA ILE A 71 6.78 2.68 -13.43
C ILE A 71 7.48 3.70 -12.55
N ASP A 72 8.59 3.34 -11.91
CA ASP A 72 9.34 4.27 -11.06
C ASP A 72 10.81 3.87 -10.90
N ILE A 73 11.68 4.85 -10.66
CA ILE A 73 13.13 4.69 -10.48
C ILE A 73 13.51 5.30 -9.14
N ASN A 74 14.15 4.52 -8.27
CA ASN A 74 14.39 4.84 -6.87
C ASN A 74 13.12 5.33 -6.15
N PRO A 75 12.04 4.51 -6.15
CA PRO A 75 10.74 4.91 -5.65
C PRO A 75 10.80 5.34 -4.19
N LYS A 76 10.39 6.59 -3.92
CA LYS A 76 10.22 7.09 -2.56
C LYS A 76 9.16 6.28 -1.81
N TYR A 77 9.32 6.14 -0.50
CA TYR A 77 8.28 5.54 0.35
C TYR A 77 7.16 6.57 0.56
N THR A 78 6.05 6.39 -0.15
CA THR A 78 4.86 7.28 -0.09
C THR A 78 3.67 6.64 0.60
N HIS A 79 3.86 5.49 1.26
CA HIS A 79 2.77 4.83 1.94
C HIS A 79 2.38 5.62 3.20
N ASN A 80 1.25 6.32 3.11
CA ASN A 80 0.60 7.02 4.21
C ASN A 80 -0.88 6.61 4.25
N PHE A 81 -1.58 7.00 5.30
CA PHE A 81 -3.02 6.76 5.44
C PHE A 81 -3.86 7.94 4.94
N GLY A 82 -3.30 8.75 4.02
CA GLY A 82 -3.89 10.02 3.59
C GLY A 82 -3.58 11.18 4.54
N GLU A 83 -4.28 12.28 4.31
CA GLU A 83 -4.23 13.46 5.19
C GLU A 83 -4.92 13.16 6.53
N PRO A 84 -4.47 13.76 7.63
CA PRO A 84 -5.13 13.62 8.92
C PRO A 84 -6.60 14.07 8.82
N VAL A 85 -7.53 13.22 9.29
CA VAL A 85 -8.95 13.56 9.39
C VAL A 85 -9.16 14.32 10.70
N PRO A 86 -9.44 15.64 10.68
CA PRO A 86 -9.48 16.47 11.89
C PRO A 86 -10.43 15.96 12.97
N GLU A 87 -11.57 15.41 12.56
CA GLU A 87 -12.62 14.86 13.42
C GLU A 87 -12.13 13.67 14.25
N LEU A 88 -11.16 12.90 13.74
CA LEU A 88 -10.62 11.72 14.43
C LEU A 88 -9.46 12.04 15.37
N ILE A 89 -8.95 13.29 15.39
CA ILE A 89 -7.78 13.67 16.19
C ILE A 89 -8.07 13.53 17.69
N ASN A 90 -9.25 13.95 18.14
CA ASN A 90 -9.61 13.97 19.56
C ASN A 90 -10.40 12.76 20.03
N ALA A 91 -10.88 11.91 19.10
CA ALA A 91 -11.77 10.80 19.40
C ALA A 91 -11.24 9.86 20.50
N GLY A 92 -9.93 9.57 20.48
CA GLY A 92 -9.31 8.72 21.51
C GLY A 92 -9.20 9.39 22.89
N VAL A 93 -9.04 10.71 22.95
CA VAL A 93 -9.01 11.46 24.21
C VAL A 93 -10.41 11.56 24.81
N GLU A 94 -11.40 11.85 23.98
CA GLU A 94 -12.81 11.93 24.36
C GLU A 94 -13.31 10.58 24.88
N LEU A 95 -12.98 9.49 24.18
CA LEU A 95 -13.36 8.13 24.58
C LEU A 95 -12.80 7.77 25.96
N ARG A 96 -11.52 8.09 26.24
CA ARG A 96 -10.91 7.78 27.54
C ARG A 96 -11.57 8.54 28.68
N LYS A 97 -11.89 9.82 28.48
CA LYS A 97 -12.62 10.62 29.49
C LYS A 97 -13.97 10.00 29.80
N LEU A 98 -14.72 9.61 28.76
CA LEU A 98 -16.00 8.95 28.95
C LEU A 98 -15.87 7.64 29.74
N MET A 99 -14.84 6.84 29.46
CA MET A 99 -14.57 5.60 30.20
C MET A 99 -14.21 5.88 31.67
N GLU A 100 -13.37 6.87 31.95
CA GLU A 100 -13.02 7.28 33.32
C GLU A 100 -14.24 7.78 34.11
N GLU A 101 -15.14 8.54 33.46
CA GLU A 101 -16.40 8.99 34.06
C GLU A 101 -17.30 7.80 34.42
N ILE A 102 -17.42 6.81 33.53
CA ILE A 102 -18.18 5.58 33.79
C ILE A 102 -17.60 4.80 34.97
N ASP A 103 -16.28 4.58 34.99
CA ASP A 103 -15.60 3.86 36.08
C ASP A 103 -15.73 4.58 37.43
N SER A 104 -15.82 5.92 37.41
CA SER A 104 -16.01 6.72 38.63
C SER A 104 -17.44 6.66 39.19
N CYS A 105 -18.46 6.43 38.35
CA CYS A 105 -19.85 6.31 38.77
C CYS A 105 -20.13 4.99 39.49
N ASP A 106 -19.51 3.88 39.05
CA ASP A 106 -19.65 2.55 39.66
C ASP A 106 -19.08 2.47 41.10
N SER A 107 -18.27 3.46 41.50
CA SER A 107 -17.66 3.51 42.83
C SER A 107 -18.57 4.12 43.91
N SER A 108 -19.79 4.58 43.56
CA SER A 108 -20.67 5.34 44.46
C SER A 108 -21.93 4.59 44.95
N GLU A 109 -22.16 3.34 44.54
CA GLU A 109 -23.34 2.54 44.92
C GLU A 109 -23.08 1.53 46.05
N GLY A 110 -22.16 1.88 46.97
CA GLY A 110 -21.63 0.98 47.98
C GLY A 110 -21.76 1.39 49.44
N ASP A 111 -22.71 2.25 49.84
CA ASP A 111 -22.96 2.52 51.27
C ASP A 111 -24.46 2.46 51.60
N GLY A 112 -24.88 1.27 52.04
CA GLY A 112 -26.24 0.99 52.51
C GLY A 112 -26.27 -0.19 53.47
N LYS A 113 -25.78 0.02 54.70
CA LYS A 113 -26.15 -0.78 55.87
C LYS A 113 -26.41 0.12 57.07
#